data_AF-A0A8T8C354-F1
#
_entry.id   AF-A0A8T8C354-F1
#
_cell.length_a   1.000
_cell.length_b   1.000
_cell.length_c   1.000
_cell.angle_alpha   90.00
_cell.angle_beta   90.00
_cell.angle_gamma   90.00
#
_symmetry.space_group_name_H-M   'P 1'
#
loop_
_entity.id
_entity.type
_entity.pdbx_description
1 polymer ?
#
loop_
_entity_poly.entity_id
_entity_poly.type
_entity_poly.pdbx_seq_one_letter_code
_entity_poly.pdbx_strand_id
1 'polypeptide(L)'
;MIISNVKLVDICFLKPHEHVDETNLKCLTEEINKHGFWHVPIIFDKESGVIMDGHHRYNFALISGFSKIPSYEMSYRSERVKVYDWKTGLPFAYQEILRTVDSGELLPPKTTRHEFYEKFASVNIELTQLY
;
A
#
# COMPACT_ATOMS: atom_id res chain seq x y z
N MET A 1 7.53 12.95 13.14
CA MET A 1 6.36 13.71 12.66
C MET A 1 5.26 12.72 12.33
N ILE A 2 4.00 13.02 12.71
CA ILE A 2 2.85 12.17 12.38
C ILE A 2 2.14 12.79 11.17
N ILE A 3 1.91 11.99 10.13
CA ILE A 3 1.04 12.37 9.00
C ILE A 3 -0.38 11.93 9.33
N SER A 4 -1.32 12.88 9.24
CA SER A 4 -2.74 12.66 9.52
C SER A 4 -3.66 13.07 8.37
N ASN A 5 -3.12 13.69 7.31
CA ASN A 5 -3.91 14.09 6.14
C ASN A 5 -4.11 12.90 5.18
N VAL A 6 -5.13 12.09 5.45
CA VAL A 6 -5.52 10.97 4.59
C VAL A 6 -6.19 11.47 3.30
N LYS A 7 -5.92 10.81 2.19
CA LYS A 7 -6.57 11.07 0.89
C LYS A 7 -7.37 9.85 0.44
N LEU A 8 -8.50 10.07 -0.22
CA LEU A 8 -9.22 9.03 -0.95
C LEU A 8 -8.67 9.00 -2.39
N VAL A 9 -7.88 7.98 -2.69
CA VAL A 9 -7.17 7.86 -3.97
C VAL A 9 -7.92 6.89 -4.88
N ASP A 10 -7.99 7.22 -6.17
CA ASP A 10 -8.58 6.34 -7.17
C ASP A 10 -7.84 5.01 -7.23
N ILE A 11 -8.57 3.91 -7.13
CA ILE A 11 -7.98 2.57 -7.19
C ILE A 11 -7.22 2.35 -8.51
N CYS A 12 -7.65 2.96 -9.61
CA CYS A 12 -7.00 2.84 -10.91
C CYS A 12 -5.64 3.55 -10.98
N PHE A 13 -5.36 4.47 -10.06
CA PHE A 13 -4.07 5.15 -9.99
C PHE A 13 -3.01 4.30 -9.25
N LEU A 14 -3.46 3.41 -8.36
CA LEU A 14 -2.60 2.65 -7.47
C LEU A 14 -2.05 1.40 -8.17
N LYS A 15 -0.75 1.17 -8.04
CA LYS A 15 -0.04 0.09 -8.72
C LYS A 15 0.63 -0.83 -7.69
N PRO A 16 0.17 -2.08 -7.51
CA PRO A 16 0.90 -3.03 -6.69
C PRO A 16 2.21 -3.41 -7.39
N HIS A 17 3.24 -3.70 -6.60
CA HIS A 17 4.52 -4.23 -7.10
C HIS A 17 4.88 -5.60 -6.54
N GLU A 18 4.08 -6.13 -5.62
CA GLU A 18 4.25 -7.45 -5.01
C GLU A 18 2.94 -8.24 -5.07
N HIS A 19 3.09 -9.56 -5.21
CA HIS A 19 2.00 -10.48 -4.92
C HIS A 19 1.63 -10.46 -3.43
N VAL A 20 0.37 -10.76 -3.14
CA VAL A 20 -0.12 -10.92 -1.77
C VAL A 20 -0.09 -12.38 -1.36
N ASP A 21 0.14 -12.61 -0.06
CA ASP A 21 -0.16 -13.90 0.57
C ASP A 21 -1.68 -14.06 0.69
N GLU A 22 -2.24 -15.09 0.05
CA GLU A 22 -3.70 -15.32 -0.02
C GLU A 22 -4.33 -15.61 1.34
N THR A 23 -3.61 -16.29 2.24
CA THR A 23 -4.09 -16.60 3.59
C THR A 23 -4.26 -15.30 4.38
N ASN A 24 -3.25 -14.44 4.34
CA ASN A 24 -3.31 -13.13 4.99
C ASN A 24 -4.39 -12.23 4.37
N LEU A 25 -4.56 -12.28 3.04
CA LEU A 25 -5.62 -11.53 2.37
C LEU A 25 -7.00 -11.96 2.85
N LYS A 26 -7.23 -13.27 2.97
CA LYS A 26 -8.50 -13.82 3.45
C LYS A 26 -8.79 -13.38 4.89
N CYS A 27 -7.84 -13.56 5.80
CA CYS A 27 -7.98 -13.14 7.19
C CYS A 27 -8.24 -11.62 7.30
N LEU A 28 -7.51 -10.80 6.53
CA LEU A 28 -7.71 -9.35 6.51
C LEU A 28 -9.12 -8.99 6.02
N THR A 29 -9.59 -9.64 4.95
CA THR A 29 -10.91 -9.40 4.36
C THR A 29 -12.02 -9.72 5.35
N GLU A 30 -11.93 -10.86 6.04
CA GLU A 30 -12.91 -11.27 7.06
C GLU A 30 -12.97 -10.26 8.22
N GLU A 31 -11.81 -9.83 8.72
CA GLU A 31 -11.73 -8.86 9.82
C GLU A 31 -12.28 -7.48 9.42
N ILE A 32 -11.87 -6.93 8.27
CA ILE A 32 -12.37 -5.62 7.84
C ILE A 32 -13.88 -5.65 7.60
N ASN A 33 -14.41 -6.69 6.96
CA ASN A 33 -15.84 -6.82 6.70
C ASN A 33 -16.67 -6.95 7.99
N LYS A 34 -16.14 -7.66 8.98
CA LYS A 34 -16.78 -7.80 10.30
C LYS A 34 -16.91 -6.45 11.02
N HIS A 35 -15.90 -5.59 10.88
CA HIS A 35 -15.90 -4.27 11.53
C HIS A 35 -16.66 -3.21 10.72
N GLY A 36 -16.64 -3.26 9.39
CA GLY A 36 -17.32 -2.29 8.53
C GLY A 36 -16.59 -0.94 8.39
N PHE A 37 -15.35 -0.86 8.88
CA PHE A 37 -14.53 0.35 8.83
C PHE A 37 -13.12 0.05 8.30
N TRP A 38 -12.60 1.00 7.54
CA TRP A 38 -11.19 1.05 7.16
C TRP A 38 -10.39 1.82 8.21
N HIS A 39 -9.35 1.18 8.77
CA HIS A 39 -8.56 1.77 9.85
C HIS A 39 -7.14 2.17 9.50
N VAL A 40 -6.47 1.43 8.61
CA VAL A 40 -5.06 1.65 8.30
C VAL A 40 -4.92 2.02 6.82
N PRO A 41 -4.74 3.31 6.46
CA PRO A 41 -4.55 3.73 5.08
C PRO A 41 -3.35 3.03 4.42
N ILE A 42 -3.40 2.85 3.10
CA ILE A 42 -2.22 2.40 2.35
C ILE A 42 -1.21 3.55 2.21
N ILE A 43 0.03 3.23 1.88
CA ILE A 43 1.06 4.23 1.57
C ILE A 43 1.49 4.03 0.14
N PHE A 44 1.59 5.11 -0.64
CA PHE A 44 1.96 5.04 -2.05
C PHE A 44 2.90 6.18 -2.45
N ASP A 45 3.64 5.97 -3.53
CA ASP A 45 4.44 6.99 -4.18
C ASP A 45 3.55 7.90 -5.03
N LYS A 46 3.55 9.20 -4.70
CA LYS A 46 2.70 10.20 -5.35
C LYS A 46 2.96 10.39 -6.84
N GLU A 47 4.16 10.07 -7.33
CA GLU A 47 4.54 10.30 -8.72
C GLU A 47 4.16 9.10 -9.60
N SER A 48 4.44 7.88 -9.13
CA SER A 48 4.27 6.64 -9.90
C SER A 48 2.97 5.89 -9.64
N GLY A 49 2.31 6.15 -8.50
CA GLY A 49 1.17 5.39 -8.00
C GLY A 49 1.55 4.07 -7.33
N VAL A 50 2.85 3.75 -7.24
CA VAL A 50 3.33 2.48 -6.66
C VAL A 50 3.01 2.40 -5.18
N ILE A 51 2.37 1.29 -4.78
CA ILE A 51 2.03 1.00 -3.39
C ILE A 51 3.32 0.64 -2.64
N MET A 52 3.66 1.41 -1.62
CA MET A 52 4.81 1.13 -0.74
C MET A 52 4.42 0.19 0.42
N ASP A 53 3.20 0.35 0.93
CA ASP A 53 2.65 -0.50 2.00
C ASP A 53 1.13 -0.67 1.81
N GLY A 54 0.65 -1.89 2.05
CA GLY A 54 -0.78 -2.20 2.04
C GLY A 54 -1.30 -2.97 0.83
N HIS A 55 -0.50 -3.82 0.18
CA HIS A 55 -0.93 -4.65 -0.96
C HIS A 55 -2.14 -5.52 -0.65
N HIS A 56 -2.22 -6.11 0.55
CA HIS A 56 -3.41 -6.87 0.98
C HIS A 56 -4.65 -6.00 1.09
N ARG A 57 -4.51 -4.77 1.60
CA ARG A 57 -5.60 -3.80 1.71
C ARG A 57 -6.08 -3.33 0.33
N TYR A 58 -5.15 -3.11 -0.59
CA TYR A 58 -5.47 -2.83 -1.98
C TYR A 58 -6.25 -3.99 -2.64
N ASN A 59 -5.80 -5.23 -2.45
CA ASN A 59 -6.51 -6.41 -2.97
C ASN A 59 -7.89 -6.59 -2.33
N PHE A 60 -8.03 -6.33 -1.03
CA PHE A 60 -9.33 -6.29 -0.36
C PHE A 60 -10.27 -5.25 -1.00
N ALA A 61 -9.77 -4.04 -1.29
CA ALA A 61 -10.54 -3.00 -1.96
C ALA A 61 -11.00 -3.43 -3.37
N LEU A 62 -10.12 -4.09 -4.13
CA LEU A 62 -10.47 -4.65 -5.45
C LEU A 62 -11.59 -5.69 -5.35
N ILE A 63 -11.46 -6.65 -4.44
CA ILE A 63 -12.46 -7.72 -4.24
C ILE A 63 -13.79 -7.13 -3.77
N SER A 64 -13.75 -6.08 -2.95
CA SER A 64 -14.93 -5.41 -2.40
C SER A 64 -15.60 -4.44 -3.39
N GLY A 65 -14.99 -4.20 -4.56
CA GLY A 65 -15.54 -3.33 -5.59
C GLY A 65 -15.46 -1.83 -5.27
N PHE A 66 -14.49 -1.41 -4.45
CA PHE A 66 -14.30 0.01 -4.12
C PHE A 66 -13.66 0.78 -5.28
N SER A 67 -14.08 2.02 -5.48
CA SER A 67 -13.44 2.94 -6.43
C SER A 67 -12.33 3.79 -5.80
N LYS A 68 -12.36 3.97 -4.47
CA LYS A 68 -11.40 4.79 -3.71
C LYS A 68 -10.75 4.03 -2.56
N ILE A 69 -9.50 4.36 -2.26
CA ILE A 69 -8.75 3.80 -1.13
C ILE A 69 -8.18 4.91 -0.23
N PRO A 70 -8.42 4.87 1.10
CA PRO A 70 -7.75 5.74 2.05
C PRO A 70 -6.24 5.54 2.02
N SER A 71 -5.50 6.62 1.74
CA SER A 71 -4.09 6.54 1.40
C SER A 71 -3.28 7.73 1.94
N TYR A 72 -2.01 7.50 2.23
CA TYR A 72 -1.01 8.52 2.47
C TYR A 72 -0.01 8.61 1.32
N GLU A 73 0.28 9.84 0.91
CA GLU A 73 1.26 10.13 -0.12
C GLU A 73 2.67 10.21 0.45
N MET A 74 3.57 9.48 -0.19
CA MET A 74 5.01 9.54 0.01
C MET A 74 5.73 9.79 -1.32
N SER A 75 7.06 9.91 -1.27
CA SER A 75 7.88 10.02 -2.46
C SER A 75 9.15 9.19 -2.32
N TYR A 76 9.43 8.32 -3.28
CA TYR A 76 10.70 7.59 -3.35
C TYR A 76 11.92 8.50 -3.46
N ARG A 77 11.73 9.75 -3.93
CA ARG A 77 12.81 10.76 -4.01
C ARG A 77 13.12 11.40 -2.66
N SER A 78 12.28 11.18 -1.65
CA SER A 78 12.51 11.70 -0.31
C SER A 78 13.48 10.78 0.44
N GLU A 79 14.48 11.37 1.11
CA GLU A 79 15.39 10.64 2.01
C GLU A 79 14.68 10.01 3.23
N ARG A 80 13.38 10.32 3.42
CA ARG A 80 12.52 9.83 4.49
C ARG A 80 11.87 8.48 4.16
N VAL A 81 12.01 8.02 2.92
CA VAL A 81 11.61 6.68 2.48
C VAL A 81 12.87 5.90 2.12
N LYS A 82 13.06 4.77 2.79
CA LYS A 82 14.13 3.82 2.46
C LYS A 82 13.53 2.48 2.07
N VAL A 83 14.16 1.79 1.14
CA VAL A 83 13.73 0.47 0.71
C VAL A 83 14.86 -0.50 0.97
N TYR A 84 14.50 -1.65 1.54
CA TYR A 84 15.41 -2.74 1.84
C TYR A 84 14.86 -4.03 1.23
N ASP A 85 15.73 -4.96 0.93
CA ASP A 85 15.34 -6.33 0.61
C ASP A 85 14.88 -7.01 1.91
N TRP A 86 13.71 -7.65 1.88
CA TRP A 86 13.11 -8.21 3.10
C TRP A 86 13.92 -9.37 3.67
N LYS A 87 14.61 -10.16 2.83
CA LYS A 87 15.34 -11.37 3.23
C LYS A 87 16.72 -11.05 3.76
N THR A 88 17.42 -10.16 3.08
CA THR A 88 18.83 -9.83 3.35
C THR A 88 18.99 -8.59 4.23
N GLY A 89 17.99 -7.70 4.25
CA GLY A 89 18.06 -6.41 4.93
C GLY A 89 18.99 -5.40 4.25
N LEU A 90 19.52 -5.72 3.07
CA LEU A 90 20.38 -4.81 2.32
C LEU A 90 19.54 -3.73 1.62
N PRO A 91 20.12 -2.54 1.35
CA PRO A 91 19.43 -1.51 0.58
C PRO A 91 18.94 -2.04 -0.77
N PHE A 92 17.69 -1.72 -1.12
CA PHE A 92 17.05 -2.10 -2.38
C PHE A 92 16.76 -0.84 -3.19
N ALA A 93 17.12 -0.85 -4.48
CA ALA A 93 16.90 0.31 -5.33
C ALA A 93 15.43 0.41 -5.74
N TYR A 94 14.72 1.46 -5.33
CA TYR A 94 13.30 1.62 -5.69
C TYR A 94 13.09 1.70 -7.21
N GLN A 95 14.10 2.08 -7.99
CA GLN A 95 14.03 2.08 -9.45
C GLN A 95 13.80 0.67 -10.02
N GLU A 96 14.22 -0.39 -9.31
CA GLU A 96 13.87 -1.76 -9.68
C GLU A 96 12.39 -2.03 -9.49
N ILE A 97 11.78 -1.52 -8.41
CA ILE A 97 10.33 -1.59 -8.20
C ILE A 97 9.59 -0.91 -9.35
N LEU A 98 10.01 0.31 -9.71
CA LEU A 98 9.39 1.06 -10.81
C LEU A 98 9.48 0.29 -12.13
N ARG A 99 10.67 -0.25 -12.46
CA ARG A 99 10.85 -1.06 -13.67
C ARG A 99 9.96 -2.30 -13.71
N THR A 100 9.82 -3.01 -12.58
CA THR A 100 8.96 -4.20 -12.49
C THR A 100 7.49 -3.85 -12.72
N VAL A 101 7.03 -2.75 -12.11
CA VAL A 101 5.65 -2.27 -12.30
C VAL A 101 5.43 -1.81 -13.74
N ASP A 102 6.38 -1.09 -14.33
CA ASP A 102 6.29 -0.62 -15.71
C ASP A 102 6.32 -1.77 -16.74
N SER A 103 6.93 -2.92 -16.40
CA SER A 103 6.87 -4.13 -17.22
C SER A 103 5.58 -4.94 -17.03
N GLY A 104 4.70 -4.54 -16.11
CA GLY A 104 3.47 -5.28 -15.79
C GLY A 104 3.69 -6.54 -14.95
N GLU A 105 4.87 -6.69 -14.37
CA GLU A 105 5.23 -7.84 -13.55
C GLU A 105 5.05 -7.52 -12.06
N LEU A 106 5.03 -8.55 -11.22
CA LEU A 106 5.00 -8.42 -9.77
C LEU A 106 6.17 -9.18 -9.15
N LEU A 107 6.77 -8.60 -8.12
CA LEU A 107 7.76 -9.29 -7.30
C LEU A 107 7.07 -10.35 -6.41
N PRO A 108 7.81 -11.39 -6.00
CA PRO A 108 7.33 -12.32 -4.99
C PRO A 108 6.93 -11.59 -3.69
N PRO A 109 6.00 -12.15 -2.88
CA PRO A 109 5.62 -11.55 -1.61
C PRO A 109 6.83 -11.36 -0.68
N LYS A 110 6.87 -10.24 0.04
CA LYS A 110 7.97 -9.91 0.97
C LYS A 110 9.31 -9.89 0.24
N THR A 111 9.37 -9.20 -0.89
CA THR A 111 10.63 -8.90 -1.55
C THR A 111 11.21 -7.60 -1.00
N THR A 112 10.37 -6.59 -0.80
CA THR A 112 10.78 -5.24 -0.40
C THR A 112 10.20 -4.87 0.95
N ARG A 113 10.98 -4.13 1.75
CA ARG A 113 10.60 -3.52 3.01
C ARG A 113 10.79 -2.02 2.93
N HIS A 114 9.70 -1.26 2.96
CA HIS A 114 9.76 0.20 3.05
C HIS A 114 9.86 0.62 4.51
N GLU A 115 10.83 1.48 4.81
CA GLU A 115 10.97 2.14 6.08
C GLU A 115 10.70 3.63 5.92
N PHE A 116 9.85 4.14 6.80
CA PHE A 116 9.41 5.53 6.81
C PHE A 116 9.93 6.23 8.07
N TYR A 117 10.40 7.47 7.93
CA TYR A 117 10.76 8.29 9.10
C TYR A 117 9.51 8.89 9.78
N GLU A 118 8.39 8.87 9.08
CA GLU A 118 7.08 9.31 9.52
C GLU A 118 6.32 8.20 10.25
N LYS A 119 5.40 8.64 11.12
CA LYS A 119 4.32 7.80 11.61
C LYS A 119 3.03 8.23 10.90
N PHE A 120 2.12 7.30 10.71
CA PHE A 120 0.86 7.53 10.02
C PHE A 120 -0.30 7.34 10.99
N ALA A 121 -1.22 8.29 11.02
CA ALA A 121 -2.42 8.17 11.85
C ALA A 121 -3.35 7.09 11.30
N SER A 122 -4.00 6.34 12.20
CA SER A 122 -5.15 5.53 11.82
C SER A 122 -6.34 6.42 11.46
N VAL A 123 -7.29 5.83 10.75
CA VAL A 123 -8.54 6.49 10.35
C VAL A 123 -9.73 5.65 10.82
N ASN A 124 -10.92 6.19 10.64
CA ASN A 124 -12.16 5.46 10.89
C ASN A 124 -13.15 5.82 9.79
N ILE A 125 -13.01 5.17 8.63
CA ILE A 125 -13.80 5.45 7.43
C ILE A 125 -14.76 4.28 7.19
N GLU A 126 -16.06 4.53 7.11
CA GLU A 126 -17.03 3.49 6.77
C GLU A 126 -16.78 2.98 5.34
N LEU A 127 -16.87 1.66 5.14
CA LEU A 127 -16.60 1.06 3.82
C LEU A 127 -17.55 1.56 2.73
N THR A 128 -18.77 1.97 3.10
CA THR A 128 -19.77 2.55 2.19
C THR A 128 -19.31 3.84 1.51
N GLN A 129 -18.32 4.53 2.08
CA GLN A 129 -17.76 5.76 1.52
C GLN A 129 -16.70 5.51 0.43
N LEU A 130 -16.37 4.24 0.15
CA LEU A 130 -15.28 3.85 -0.75
C LEU A 130 -15.76 3.37 -2.13
N TYR A 131 -17.07 3.27 -2.34
CA TYR A 131 -17.68 2.95 -3.63
C TYR A 131 -17.66 4.12 -4.59
#